data_AF-A0A4Z0WIB5-F1
#
_entry.id   AF-A0A4Z0WIB5-F1
#
_cell.length_a   1.000
_cell.length_b   1.000
_cell.length_c   1.000
_cell.angle_alpha   90.00
_cell.angle_beta   90.00
_cell.angle_gamma   90.00
#
_symmetry.space_group_name_H-M   'P 1'
#
loop_
_entity.id
_entity.type
_entity.pdbx_description
1 polymer ?
#
loop_
_entity_poly.entity_id
_entity_poly.type
_entity_poly.pdbx_seq_one_letter_code
_entity_poly.pdbx_strand_id
1 'polypeptide(L)'
;MAVHAEALLIYQSDKSAREMLYSEFTALLDGMVTAEQFAGQTLEAVYLQLDEQLQIRALVFFLLPFNQQGQVAEEWNLPLRDMAARGRPGPTLKGTPTRLLCRSQCPEKWHAWLWEPHERYGRDPFDDILRVLRRNRLGLLPASVPASPEAPAAEQTEAAEVPLITDVQASTSGQRRAQEELARLRTREQQLRHKVSTLQVQLNKATRRADELETANQKLRDHIRTLKAQFDRLRSRVT
;
A
#
# COMPACT_ATOMS: atom_id res chain seq x y z
N MET A 1 11.43 -9.18 -15.17
CA MET A 1 10.20 -9.60 -14.45
C MET A 1 9.63 -8.39 -13.76
N ALA A 2 8.39 -8.03 -14.06
CA ALA A 2 7.77 -6.80 -13.59
C ALA A 2 7.32 -6.94 -12.13
N VAL A 3 7.53 -5.89 -11.34
CA VAL A 3 6.91 -5.75 -10.02
C VAL A 3 5.46 -5.33 -10.27
N HIS A 4 4.50 -6.09 -9.74
CA HIS A 4 3.08 -5.81 -9.94
C HIS A 4 2.50 -5.01 -8.77
N ALA A 5 2.85 -5.38 -7.54
CA ALA A 5 2.36 -4.71 -6.35
C ALA A 5 3.46 -4.59 -5.28
N GLU A 6 3.41 -3.49 -4.53
CA GLU A 6 4.35 -3.19 -3.45
C GLU A 6 3.55 -2.86 -2.19
N ALA A 7 3.92 -3.49 -1.08
CA ALA A 7 3.20 -3.38 0.19
C ALA A 7 4.17 -3.31 1.36
N LEU A 8 3.66 -2.80 2.48
CA LEU A 8 4.37 -2.72 3.74
C LEU A 8 3.57 -3.39 4.84
N LEU A 9 4.27 -4.12 5.70
CA LEU A 9 3.75 -4.65 6.95
C LEU A 9 4.46 -3.99 8.11
N ILE A 10 3.71 -3.39 9.03
CA ILE A 10 4.24 -2.79 10.25
C ILE A 10 3.77 -3.63 11.44
N TYR A 11 4.72 -4.16 12.19
CA TYR A 11 4.44 -4.94 13.38
C TYR A 11 4.24 -4.03 14.59
N GLN A 12 3.06 -4.13 15.19
CA GLN A 12 2.76 -3.47 16.45
C GLN A 12 3.03 -4.42 17.63
N SER A 13 3.24 -3.83 18.80
CA SER A 13 3.42 -4.53 20.08
C SER A 13 2.22 -5.43 20.46
N ASP A 14 1.03 -5.22 19.88
CA ASP A 14 -0.22 -5.91 20.21
C ASP A 14 -0.47 -7.24 19.46
N LYS A 15 0.51 -7.73 18.68
CA LYS A 15 0.46 -8.91 17.79
C LYS A 15 -0.26 -8.69 16.45
N SER A 16 -0.91 -7.56 16.20
CA SER A 16 -1.48 -7.26 14.89
C SER A 16 -0.47 -6.53 13.99
N ALA A 17 -0.23 -7.09 12.80
CA ALA A 17 0.51 -6.41 11.74
C ALA A 17 -0.44 -5.48 10.99
N ARG A 18 -0.09 -4.20 10.89
CA ARG A 18 -0.80 -3.24 10.05
C ARG A 18 -0.28 -3.36 8.62
N GLU A 19 -1.19 -3.56 7.68
CA GLU A 19 -0.91 -3.59 6.25
C GLU A 19 -1.11 -2.19 5.66
N MET A 20 -0.20 -1.75 4.79
CA MET A 20 -0.39 -0.53 3.98
C MET A 20 0.22 -0.71 2.59
N LEU A 21 -0.31 0.01 1.61
CA LEU A 21 0.29 0.06 0.27
C LEU A 21 1.58 0.90 0.29
N TYR A 22 2.50 0.64 -0.65
CA TYR A 22 3.70 1.47 -0.75
C TYR A 22 3.39 2.95 -1.01
N SER A 23 2.32 3.25 -1.75
CA SER A 23 1.85 4.64 -1.96
C SER A 23 1.35 5.32 -0.69
N GLU A 24 0.75 4.56 0.23
CA GLU A 24 0.33 5.09 1.54
C GLU A 24 1.56 5.34 2.42
N PHE A 25 2.54 4.46 2.35
CA PHE A 25 3.82 4.62 3.04
C PHE A 25 4.59 5.85 2.53
N THR A 26 4.66 6.08 1.22
CA THR A 26 5.30 7.30 0.68
C THR A 26 4.59 8.57 1.15
N ALA A 27 3.25 8.57 1.18
CA ALA A 27 2.50 9.70 1.73
C ALA A 27 2.79 9.93 3.22
N LEU A 28 3.08 8.87 3.97
CA LEU A 28 3.49 8.94 5.37
C LEU A 28 4.91 9.54 5.49
N LEU A 29 5.85 9.14 4.63
CA LEU A 29 7.20 9.71 4.57
C LEU A 29 7.19 11.20 4.16
N ASP A 30 6.31 11.58 3.24
CA ASP A 30 6.15 12.97 2.80
C ASP A 30 5.44 13.86 3.84
N GLY A 31 5.03 13.29 4.98
CA GLY A 31 4.34 14.00 6.06
C GLY A 31 2.89 14.37 5.73
N MET A 32 2.33 13.86 4.62
CA MET A 32 0.95 14.10 4.19
C MET A 32 -0.05 13.36 5.08
N VAL A 33 0.37 12.26 5.70
CA VAL A 33 -0.41 11.46 6.65
C VAL A 33 0.41 11.22 7.92
N THR A 34 -0.15 11.55 9.08
CA THR A 34 0.44 11.25 10.38
C THR A 34 -0.11 9.93 10.92
N ALA A 35 0.76 9.13 11.53
CA ALA A 35 0.37 7.92 12.24
C ALA A 35 0.48 8.15 13.75
N GLU A 36 -0.43 8.96 14.29
CA GLU A 36 -0.46 9.33 15.72
C GLU A 36 -0.46 8.12 16.67
N GLN A 37 -1.08 7.02 16.25
CA GLN A 37 -1.06 5.74 16.98
C GLN A 37 0.34 5.13 17.19
N PHE A 38 1.34 5.60 16.44
CA PHE A 38 2.73 5.15 16.50
C PHE A 38 3.66 6.21 17.07
N ALA A 39 3.13 7.33 17.53
CA ALA A 39 3.93 8.44 18.04
C ALA A 39 4.92 7.98 19.13
N GLY A 40 6.18 8.37 18.96
CA GLY A 40 7.27 8.10 19.92
C GLY A 40 7.75 6.64 19.97
N GLN A 41 7.42 5.81 18.98
CA GLN A 41 7.81 4.41 18.94
C GLN A 41 8.66 4.10 17.71
N THR A 42 9.60 3.16 17.84
CA THR A 42 10.29 2.56 16.71
C THR A 42 9.67 1.20 16.42
N LEU A 43 9.10 1.05 15.24
CA LEU A 43 8.39 -0.16 14.85
C LEU A 43 9.22 -0.98 13.87
N GLU A 44 9.06 -2.30 13.95
CA GLU A 44 9.61 -3.22 12.98
C GLU A 44 8.67 -3.29 11.78
N ALA A 45 9.21 -3.06 10.59
CA ALA A 45 8.46 -3.11 9.35
C ALA A 45 9.13 -4.03 8.32
N VAL A 46 8.31 -4.53 7.40
CA VAL A 46 8.73 -5.39 6.30
C VAL A 46 8.16 -4.86 5.01
N TYR A 47 9.05 -4.59 4.06
CA TYR A 47 8.70 -4.23 2.70
C TYR A 47 8.59 -5.47 1.83
N LEU A 48 7.54 -5.52 1.01
CA LEU A 48 7.16 -6.64 0.15
C LEU A 48 7.11 -6.18 -1.30
N GLN A 49 7.75 -6.94 -2.19
CA GLN A 49 7.47 -6.87 -3.62
C GLN A 49 6.78 -8.13 -4.08
N LEU A 50 5.66 -7.94 -4.76
CA LEU A 50 4.80 -9.00 -5.29
C LEU A 50 4.82 -8.96 -6.82
N ASP A 51 4.77 -10.14 -7.42
CA ASP A 51 4.57 -10.28 -8.86
C ASP A 51 3.09 -10.30 -9.25
N GLU A 52 2.85 -10.50 -10.54
CA GLU A 52 1.52 -10.57 -11.16
C GLU A 52 0.65 -11.70 -10.59
N GLN A 53 1.26 -12.73 -10.00
CA GLN A 53 0.60 -13.86 -9.35
C GLN A 53 0.48 -13.68 -7.83
N LEU A 54 0.80 -12.49 -7.30
CA LEU A 54 0.86 -12.18 -5.86
C LEU A 54 1.84 -13.09 -5.09
N GLN A 55 2.89 -13.55 -5.75
CA GLN A 55 4.00 -14.27 -5.14
C GLN A 55 5.07 -13.28 -4.68
N ILE A 56 5.68 -13.55 -3.52
CA ILE A 56 6.68 -12.68 -2.92
C ILE A 56 7.99 -12.82 -3.68
N ARG A 57 8.45 -11.73 -4.28
CA ARG A 57 9.72 -11.67 -5.01
C ARG A 57 10.86 -11.14 -4.16
N ALA A 58 10.57 -10.19 -3.28
CA ALA A 58 11.58 -9.62 -2.39
C ALA A 58 10.98 -9.19 -1.05
N LEU A 59 11.81 -9.30 -0.01
CA LEU A 59 11.54 -8.91 1.37
C LEU A 59 12.68 -8.06 1.90
N VAL A 60 12.36 -6.91 2.48
CA VAL A 60 13.34 -6.07 3.20
C VAL A 60 12.84 -5.81 4.61
N PHE A 61 13.64 -6.20 5.61
CA PHE A 61 13.32 -6.08 7.03
C PHE A 61 13.99 -4.83 7.63
N PHE A 62 13.20 -3.82 7.97
CA PHE A 62 13.71 -2.53 8.45
C PHE A 62 12.97 -1.99 9.66
N LEU A 63 13.64 -1.11 10.39
CA LEU A 63 13.10 -0.38 11.53
C LEU A 63 12.60 0.96 11.05
N LEU A 64 11.40 1.34 11.51
CA LEU A 64 10.73 2.58 11.17
C LEU A 64 10.53 3.40 12.45
N PRO A 65 11.40 4.39 12.72
CA PRO A 65 11.28 5.27 13.87
C PRO A 65 10.19 6.33 13.64
N PHE A 66 9.30 6.50 14.61
CA PHE A 66 8.30 7.58 14.61
C PHE A 66 8.62 8.62 15.69
N ASN A 67 8.49 9.90 15.34
CA ASN A 67 8.62 11.02 16.28
C ASN A 67 7.35 11.18 17.15
N GLN A 68 7.36 12.15 18.08
CA GLN A 68 6.22 12.40 18.98
C GLN A 68 4.94 12.86 18.26
N GLN A 69 5.08 13.32 17.02
CA GLN A 69 4.01 13.79 16.16
C GLN A 69 3.43 12.66 15.28
N GLY A 70 3.96 11.43 15.40
CA GLY A 70 3.53 10.28 14.59
C GLY A 70 4.01 10.35 13.14
N GLN A 71 5.04 11.15 12.84
CA GLN A 71 5.73 11.17 11.56
C GLN A 71 6.98 10.30 11.63
N VAL A 72 7.46 9.82 10.48
CA VAL A 72 8.73 9.10 10.40
C VAL A 72 9.88 10.06 10.65
N ALA A 73 10.91 9.60 11.35
CA ALA A 73 12.07 10.41 11.66
C ALA A 73 12.76 10.90 10.37
N GLU A 74 13.17 12.18 10.34
CA GLU A 74 13.73 12.82 9.13
C GLU A 74 15.06 12.19 8.69
N GLU A 75 15.81 11.64 9.63
CA GLU A 75 17.06 10.90 9.39
C GLU A 75 16.84 9.55 8.69
N TRP A 76 15.60 9.08 8.59
CA TRP A 76 15.26 7.83 7.95
C TRP A 76 15.07 8.03 6.44
N ASN A 77 15.98 7.48 5.64
CA ASN A 77 15.97 7.62 4.18
C ASN A 77 16.43 6.33 3.47
N LEU A 78 15.79 5.22 3.79
CA LEU A 78 16.19 3.91 3.29
C LEU A 78 15.69 3.65 1.84
N PRO A 79 16.57 3.35 0.86
CA PRO A 79 16.15 3.07 -0.52
C PRO A 79 15.60 1.64 -0.68
N LEU A 80 14.38 1.40 -0.19
CA LEU A 80 13.75 0.08 -0.10
C LEU A 80 13.70 -0.69 -1.44
N ARG A 81 13.38 -0.01 -2.55
CA ARG A 81 13.29 -0.63 -3.88
C ARG A 81 14.64 -1.13 -4.39
N ASP A 82 15.69 -0.32 -4.25
CA ASP A 82 17.05 -0.70 -4.64
C ASP A 82 17.59 -1.84 -3.77
N MET A 83 17.25 -1.80 -2.48
CA MET A 83 17.58 -2.83 -1.51
C MET A 83 16.89 -4.16 -1.82
N ALA A 84 15.61 -4.12 -2.19
CA ALA A 84 14.87 -5.29 -2.64
C ALA A 84 15.47 -5.90 -3.93
N ALA A 85 15.95 -5.05 -4.85
CA ALA A 85 16.62 -5.49 -6.07
C ALA A 85 17.99 -6.13 -5.80
N ARG A 86 18.74 -5.62 -4.81
CA ARG A 86 20.07 -6.12 -4.39
C ARG A 86 20.01 -7.22 -3.34
N GLY A 87 18.82 -7.61 -2.89
CA GLY A 87 18.61 -8.65 -1.89
C GLY A 87 19.29 -9.97 -2.28
N ARG A 88 19.80 -10.68 -1.28
CA ARG A 88 20.42 -11.99 -1.48
C ARG A 88 19.34 -13.07 -1.62
N PRO A 89 19.62 -14.23 -2.23
CA PRO A 89 18.69 -15.35 -2.23
C PRO A 89 18.30 -15.73 -0.80
N GLY A 90 17.01 -15.68 -0.51
CA GLY A 90 16.42 -16.00 0.78
C GLY A 90 15.66 -17.33 0.77
N PRO A 91 14.86 -17.61 1.82
CA PRO A 91 14.04 -18.81 1.88
C PRO A 91 13.00 -18.82 0.75
N THR A 92 12.63 -20.02 0.31
CA THR A 92 11.59 -20.19 -0.72
C THR A 92 10.22 -20.05 -0.07
N LEU A 93 9.45 -19.03 -0.47
CA LEU A 93 8.09 -18.80 0.01
C LEU A 93 7.08 -19.23 -1.06
N LYS A 94 6.11 -20.08 -0.69
CA LYS A 94 5.11 -20.66 -1.62
C LYS A 94 5.72 -21.26 -2.91
N GLY A 95 6.90 -21.89 -2.80
CA GLY A 95 7.57 -22.50 -3.96
C GLY A 95 8.30 -21.51 -4.89
N THR A 96 8.41 -20.23 -4.50
CA THR A 96 9.20 -19.23 -5.26
C THR A 96 10.45 -18.77 -4.52
N PRO A 97 11.60 -18.66 -5.21
CA PRO A 97 12.80 -18.09 -4.60
C PRO A 97 12.55 -16.62 -4.30
N THR A 98 12.56 -16.26 -3.02
CA THR A 98 12.36 -14.88 -2.56
C THR A 98 13.71 -14.25 -2.27
N ARG A 99 13.94 -13.02 -2.73
CA ARG A 99 15.10 -12.23 -2.30
C ARG A 99 14.87 -11.72 -0.89
N LEU A 100 15.85 -11.86 -0.02
CA LEU A 100 15.81 -11.37 1.34
C LEU A 100 16.90 -10.30 1.52
N LEU A 101 16.56 -9.25 2.24
CA LEU A 101 17.54 -8.34 2.80
C LEU A 101 17.18 -8.09 4.27
N CYS A 102 18.11 -8.45 5.14
CA CYS A 102 18.05 -8.24 6.58
C CYS A 102 19.37 -7.64 7.06
N ARG A 103 19.44 -7.34 8.36
CA ARG A 103 20.59 -6.71 9.02
C ARG A 103 21.94 -7.35 8.65
N SER A 104 22.08 -8.67 8.78
CA SER A 104 23.31 -9.42 8.44
C SER A 104 23.66 -9.48 6.94
N GLN A 105 22.73 -9.14 6.05
CA GLN A 105 22.90 -9.23 4.60
C GLN A 105 23.10 -7.87 3.92
N CYS A 106 23.08 -6.78 4.69
CA CYS A 106 23.12 -5.42 4.18
C CYS A 106 24.53 -4.81 4.19
N PRO A 107 24.87 -3.93 3.22
CA PRO A 107 26.05 -3.06 3.31
C PRO A 107 26.02 -2.14 4.54
N GLU A 108 27.21 -1.80 5.04
CA GLU A 108 27.47 -1.11 6.31
C GLU A 108 26.66 0.18 6.53
N LYS A 109 26.38 0.95 5.46
CA LYS A 109 25.70 2.26 5.55
C LYS A 109 24.30 2.22 6.19
N TRP A 110 23.55 1.16 5.98
CA TRP A 110 22.12 1.08 6.38
C TRP A 110 21.87 0.08 7.50
N HIS A 111 22.94 -0.48 8.05
CA HIS A 111 22.91 -1.58 9.00
C HIS A 111 22.10 -1.26 10.28
N ALA A 112 22.12 0.00 10.73
CA ALA A 112 21.40 0.44 11.93
C ALA A 112 19.86 0.45 11.77
N TRP A 113 19.36 0.61 10.54
CA TRP A 113 17.93 0.69 10.24
C TRP A 113 17.34 -0.65 9.84
N LEU A 114 18.11 -1.73 9.92
CA LEU A 114 17.65 -3.07 9.58
C LEU A 114 17.60 -3.95 10.81
N TRP A 115 16.64 -4.87 10.80
CA TRP A 115 16.50 -5.88 11.84
C TRP A 115 16.63 -7.28 11.25
N GLU A 116 16.79 -8.26 12.13
CA GLU A 116 16.86 -9.67 11.75
C GLU A 116 15.52 -10.36 11.99
N PRO A 117 14.99 -11.09 10.99
CA PRO A 117 13.80 -11.90 11.18
C PRO A 117 14.10 -13.00 12.20
N HIS A 118 13.56 -12.83 13.41
CA HIS A 118 13.61 -13.83 14.48
C HIS A 118 12.19 -14.34 14.74
N GLU A 119 12.08 -15.53 15.33
CA GLU A 119 10.78 -16.06 15.77
C GLU A 119 10.14 -15.09 16.76
N ARG A 120 8.95 -14.58 16.40
CA ARG A 120 8.23 -13.61 17.22
C ARG A 120 6.95 -14.24 17.75
N TYR A 121 6.80 -14.27 19.08
CA TYR A 121 5.64 -14.87 19.76
C TYR A 121 5.39 -16.33 19.35
N GLY A 122 6.45 -17.12 19.12
CA GLY A 122 6.37 -18.52 18.69
C GLY A 122 5.82 -18.70 17.27
N ARG A 123 5.95 -17.67 16.42
CA ARG A 123 5.60 -17.73 15.00
C ARG A 123 6.75 -17.25 14.14
N ASP A 124 6.96 -17.95 13.03
CA ASP A 124 7.87 -17.51 12.00
C ASP A 124 7.35 -16.24 11.33
N PRO A 125 8.20 -15.21 11.15
CA PRO A 125 7.80 -13.97 10.49
C PRO A 125 7.35 -14.22 9.05
N PHE A 126 7.97 -15.18 8.36
CA PHE A 126 7.59 -15.58 7.01
C PHE A 126 6.18 -16.15 6.93
N ASP A 127 5.80 -17.00 7.88
CA ASP A 127 4.44 -17.56 7.94
C ASP A 127 3.40 -16.50 8.26
N ASP A 128 3.75 -15.53 9.10
CA ASP A 128 2.87 -14.40 9.38
C ASP A 128 2.65 -13.53 8.14
N ILE A 129 3.72 -13.20 7.40
CA ILE A 129 3.61 -12.50 6.11
C ILE A 129 2.69 -13.26 5.15
N LEU A 130 2.86 -14.58 5.03
CA LEU A 130 2.01 -15.41 4.17
C LEU A 130 0.56 -15.48 4.63
N ARG A 131 0.30 -15.40 5.95
CA ARG A 131 -1.05 -15.34 6.53
C ARG A 131 -1.71 -14.00 6.25
N VAL A 132 -0.96 -12.92 6.38
CA VAL A 132 -1.40 -11.55 6.13
C VAL A 132 -1.75 -11.37 4.66
N LEU A 133 -0.87 -11.80 3.74
CA LEU A 133 -1.17 -11.78 2.30
C LEU A 133 -2.37 -12.65 1.93
N ARG A 134 -2.58 -13.79 2.62
CA ARG A 134 -3.78 -14.62 2.44
C ARG A 134 -5.07 -13.93 2.86
N ARG A 135 -5.04 -13.08 3.89
CA ARG A 135 -6.19 -12.25 4.29
C ARG A 135 -6.47 -11.14 3.28
N ASN A 136 -5.43 -10.69 2.59
CA ASN A 136 -5.50 -9.70 1.51
C ASN A 136 -6.34 -8.47 1.89
N ARG A 137 -6.04 -7.83 3.04
CA ARG A 137 -6.82 -6.65 3.47
C ARG A 137 -6.64 -5.48 2.51
N LEU A 138 -5.46 -5.42 1.87
CA LEU A 138 -5.12 -4.46 0.82
C LEU A 138 -5.89 -4.69 -0.49
N GLY A 139 -6.60 -5.82 -0.64
CA GLY A 139 -7.41 -6.11 -1.83
C GLY A 139 -6.58 -6.23 -3.11
N LEU A 140 -5.34 -6.69 -2.99
CA LEU A 140 -4.44 -6.91 -4.12
C LEU A 140 -5.06 -7.98 -5.04
N LEU A 141 -5.20 -7.65 -6.31
CA LEU A 141 -5.67 -8.57 -7.33
C LEU A 141 -4.46 -9.03 -8.16
N PRO A 142 -4.36 -10.32 -8.52
CA PRO A 142 -3.35 -10.76 -9.47
C PRO A 142 -3.59 -10.08 -10.83
N ALA A 143 -2.51 -9.65 -11.50
CA ALA A 143 -2.57 -9.01 -12.82
C ALA A 143 -3.20 -9.94 -13.86
N SER A 144 -2.90 -11.23 -13.72
CA SER A 144 -3.55 -12.30 -14.45
C SER A 144 -4.65 -12.87 -13.59
N VAL A 145 -5.81 -12.22 -13.61
CA VAL A 145 -7.01 -13.03 -13.81
C VAL A 145 -6.91 -13.40 -15.29
N PRO A 146 -6.54 -14.64 -15.66
CA PRO A 146 -6.85 -15.07 -17.01
C PRO A 146 -8.34 -14.82 -17.15
N ALA A 147 -8.72 -13.96 -18.10
CA ALA A 147 -10.08 -13.97 -18.60
C ALA A 147 -10.39 -15.45 -18.81
N SER A 148 -11.26 -15.98 -17.95
CA SER A 148 -11.70 -17.37 -18.05
C SER A 148 -12.06 -17.55 -19.52
N PRO A 149 -11.44 -18.51 -20.24
CA PRO A 149 -11.77 -18.71 -21.63
C PRO A 149 -13.28 -18.94 -21.66
N GLU A 150 -13.94 -18.24 -22.59
CA GLU A 150 -15.35 -18.31 -22.91
C GLU A 150 -15.99 -19.59 -22.38
N ALA A 151 -16.74 -19.48 -21.28
CA ALA A 151 -17.84 -20.40 -21.08
C ALA A 151 -18.79 -20.13 -22.26
N PRO A 152 -19.01 -21.10 -23.17
CA PRO A 152 -19.92 -20.89 -24.28
C PRO A 152 -21.28 -20.52 -23.72
N ALA A 153 -21.89 -19.49 -24.31
CA ALA A 153 -23.27 -19.13 -24.09
C ALA A 153 -24.12 -20.40 -24.27
N ALA A 154 -24.67 -20.91 -23.17
CA ALA A 154 -25.71 -21.91 -23.19
C ALA A 154 -27.01 -21.21 -23.56
N GLU A 155 -27.28 -21.10 -24.86
CA GLU A 155 -28.65 -21.09 -25.35
C GLU A 155 -29.25 -22.49 -25.18
N GLN A 156 -30.44 -22.50 -24.60
CA GLN A 156 -31.21 -23.67 -24.22
C GLN A 156 -31.90 -24.27 -25.44
N THR A 157 -31.84 -25.60 -25.61
CA THR A 157 -32.97 -26.36 -26.19
C THR A 157 -32.96 -27.82 -25.75
N GLU A 158 -33.95 -28.14 -24.92
CA GLU A 158 -34.80 -29.34 -24.88
C GLU A 158 -34.27 -30.79 -25.05
N ALA A 159 -34.48 -31.54 -23.97
CA ALA A 159 -35.32 -32.74 -23.86
C ALA A 159 -34.68 -34.15 -23.85
N ALA A 160 -35.23 -34.94 -22.89
CA ALA A 160 -35.07 -36.38 -22.60
C ALA A 160 -33.75 -36.78 -21.92
N GLU A 161 -33.71 -37.56 -20.83
CA GLU A 161 -34.70 -38.32 -20.08
C GLU A 161 -34.08 -38.64 -18.69
N VAL A 162 -34.88 -38.71 -17.64
CA VAL A 162 -34.43 -38.88 -16.24
C VAL A 162 -34.04 -40.34 -15.97
N PRO A 163 -32.96 -40.60 -15.21
CA PRO A 163 -33.14 -41.46 -14.04
C PRO A 163 -32.74 -40.76 -12.74
N LEU A 164 -33.75 -40.78 -11.87
CA LEU A 164 -33.78 -40.48 -10.44
C LEU A 164 -32.54 -41.05 -9.71
N ILE A 165 -31.85 -40.22 -8.92
CA ILE A 165 -31.24 -40.52 -7.60
C ILE A 165 -30.80 -39.17 -6.97
N THR A 166 -31.47 -38.83 -5.86
CA THR A 166 -31.08 -37.94 -4.73
C THR A 166 -30.05 -36.82 -4.94
N ASP A 167 -30.49 -35.55 -4.87
CA ASP A 167 -29.97 -34.51 -3.96
C ASP A 167 -30.51 -33.09 -4.30
N VAL A 168 -31.77 -32.83 -3.99
CA VAL A 168 -32.43 -31.52 -4.27
C VAL A 168 -32.11 -30.44 -3.20
N GLN A 169 -31.43 -30.78 -2.11
CA GLN A 169 -31.16 -29.82 -1.01
C GLN A 169 -29.78 -29.12 -1.10
N ALA A 170 -28.84 -29.66 -1.89
CA ALA A 170 -27.52 -29.05 -2.07
C ALA A 170 -27.53 -27.86 -3.05
N SER A 171 -28.37 -27.92 -4.10
CA SER A 171 -28.39 -26.89 -5.16
C SER A 171 -29.01 -25.56 -4.71
N THR A 172 -30.04 -25.57 -3.86
CA THR A 172 -30.70 -24.34 -3.37
C THR A 172 -29.85 -23.58 -2.34
N SER A 173 -29.08 -24.30 -1.53
CA SER A 173 -28.17 -23.68 -0.54
C SER A 173 -26.92 -23.09 -1.21
N GLY A 174 -26.41 -23.70 -2.29
CA GLY A 174 -25.37 -23.14 -3.15
C GLY A 174 -25.82 -21.87 -3.88
N GLN A 175 -27.02 -21.88 -4.50
CA GLN A 175 -27.56 -20.73 -5.22
C GLN A 175 -27.76 -19.50 -4.31
N ARG A 176 -28.26 -19.70 -3.07
CA ARG A 176 -28.46 -18.61 -2.11
C ARG A 176 -27.15 -17.98 -1.64
N ARG A 177 -26.12 -18.80 -1.36
CA ARG A 177 -24.79 -18.31 -1.00
C ARG A 177 -24.16 -17.48 -2.12
N ALA A 178 -24.29 -17.93 -3.37
CA ALA A 178 -23.81 -17.20 -4.54
C ALA A 178 -24.55 -15.85 -4.73
N GLN A 179 -25.87 -15.81 -4.50
CA GLN A 179 -26.64 -14.56 -4.57
C GLN A 179 -26.28 -13.56 -3.46
N GLU A 180 -26.06 -14.05 -2.23
CA GLU A 180 -25.61 -13.22 -1.12
C GLU A 180 -24.21 -12.65 -1.35
N GLU A 181 -23.30 -13.44 -1.92
CA GLU A 181 -21.95 -13.01 -2.27
C GLU A 181 -21.97 -11.93 -3.35
N LEU A 182 -22.80 -12.10 -4.39
CA LEU A 182 -22.96 -11.09 -5.44
C LEU A 182 -23.52 -9.76 -4.90
N ALA A 183 -24.49 -9.82 -3.97
CA ALA A 183 -25.03 -8.63 -3.31
C ALA A 183 -23.98 -7.91 -2.46
N ARG A 184 -23.13 -8.67 -1.74
CA ARG A 184 -22.01 -8.11 -0.97
C ARG A 184 -20.98 -7.44 -1.89
N LEU A 185 -20.63 -8.07 -3.00
CA LEU A 185 -19.69 -7.51 -3.97
C LEU A 185 -20.21 -6.22 -4.60
N ARG A 186 -21.50 -6.17 -5.00
CA ARG A 186 -22.14 -4.95 -5.52
C ARG A 186 -22.15 -3.81 -4.51
N THR A 187 -22.44 -4.12 -3.25
CA THR A 187 -22.43 -3.10 -2.18
C THR A 187 -21.02 -2.55 -1.98
N ARG A 188 -20.01 -3.41 -2.00
CA ARG A 188 -18.60 -3.01 -1.90
C ARG A 188 -18.16 -2.19 -3.10
N GLU A 189 -18.59 -2.55 -4.31
CA GLU A 189 -18.30 -1.78 -5.52
C GLU A 189 -18.91 -0.38 -5.46
N GLN A 190 -20.16 -0.25 -5.01
CA GLN A 190 -20.81 1.05 -4.81
C GLN A 190 -20.08 1.91 -3.77
N GLN A 191 -19.64 1.30 -2.66
CA GLN A 191 -18.84 2.01 -1.65
C GLN A 191 -17.50 2.48 -2.20
N LEU A 192 -16.83 1.66 -3.01
CA LEU A 192 -15.57 2.04 -3.66
C LEU A 192 -15.79 3.18 -4.66
N ARG A 193 -16.83 3.10 -5.50
CA ARG A 193 -17.20 4.19 -6.42
C ARG A 193 -17.47 5.50 -5.68
N HIS A 194 -18.19 5.44 -4.56
CA HIS A 194 -18.45 6.62 -3.74
C HIS A 194 -17.16 7.19 -3.13
N LYS A 195 -16.26 6.35 -2.61
CA LYS A 195 -14.96 6.78 -2.09
C LYS A 195 -14.09 7.44 -3.16
N VAL A 196 -14.01 6.85 -4.36
CA VAL A 196 -13.27 7.42 -5.49
C VAL A 196 -13.85 8.78 -5.88
N SER A 197 -15.18 8.90 -5.96
CA SER A 197 -15.82 10.19 -6.24
C SER A 197 -15.49 11.24 -5.18
N THR A 198 -15.53 10.87 -3.90
CA THR A 198 -15.20 11.79 -2.81
C THR A 198 -13.74 12.21 -2.83
N LEU A 199 -12.82 11.27 -3.07
CA LEU A 199 -11.39 11.56 -3.21
C LEU A 199 -11.11 12.48 -4.41
N GLN A 200 -11.79 12.27 -5.55
CA GLN A 200 -11.67 13.17 -6.70
C GLN A 200 -12.12 14.60 -6.37
N VAL A 201 -13.22 14.76 -5.63
CA VAL A 201 -13.67 16.09 -5.18
C VAL A 201 -12.65 16.72 -4.23
N GLN A 202 -12.07 15.94 -3.31
CA GLN A 202 -11.04 16.43 -2.40
C GLN A 202 -9.77 16.85 -3.14
N LEU A 203 -9.32 16.05 -4.12
CA LEU A 203 -8.17 16.37 -4.96
C LEU A 203 -8.39 17.68 -5.71
N ASN A 204 -9.53 17.82 -6.38
CA ASN A 204 -9.88 19.06 -7.10
C ASN A 204 -9.92 20.28 -6.17
N LYS A 205 -10.40 20.12 -4.94
CA LYS A 205 -10.41 21.20 -3.94
C LYS A 205 -9.00 21.54 -3.45
N ALA A 206 -8.14 20.54 -3.26
CA ALA A 206 -6.75 20.73 -2.88
C ALA A 206 -5.97 21.45 -3.98
N THR A 207 -6.14 21.04 -5.24
CA THR A 207 -5.53 21.70 -6.41
C THR A 207 -5.94 23.17 -6.49
N ARG A 208 -7.24 23.50 -6.34
CA ARG A 208 -7.69 24.90 -6.31
C ARG A 208 -7.04 25.73 -5.20
N ARG A 209 -6.90 25.15 -4.00
CA ARG A 209 -6.22 25.82 -2.88
C ARG A 209 -4.74 26.06 -3.18
N ALA A 210 -4.08 25.13 -3.86
CA ALA A 210 -2.69 25.31 -4.28
C ALA A 210 -2.58 26.49 -5.25
N ASP A 211 -3.44 26.56 -6.28
CA ASP A 211 -3.46 27.67 -7.24
C ASP A 211 -3.75 29.02 -6.56
N GLU A 212 -4.69 29.06 -5.62
CA GLU A 212 -4.99 30.25 -4.81
C GLU A 212 -3.78 30.72 -3.99
N LEU A 213 -3.06 29.79 -3.34
CA LEU A 213 -1.86 30.10 -2.58
C LEU A 213 -0.70 30.56 -3.47
N GLU A 214 -0.55 29.98 -4.66
CA GLU A 214 0.47 30.41 -5.63
C GLU A 214 0.21 31.85 -6.11
N THR A 215 -1.04 32.16 -6.47
CA THR A 215 -1.40 33.53 -6.88
C THR A 215 -1.24 34.54 -5.75
N ALA A 216 -1.58 34.18 -4.50
CA ALA A 216 -1.36 35.01 -3.34
C ALA A 216 0.14 35.25 -3.08
N ASN A 217 0.96 34.20 -3.15
CA ASN A 217 2.41 34.30 -3.02
C ASN A 217 3.02 35.19 -4.10
N GLN A 218 2.54 35.10 -5.34
CA GLN A 218 3.01 35.95 -6.42
C GLN A 218 2.71 37.43 -6.15
N LYS A 219 1.50 37.76 -5.69
CA LYS A 219 1.13 39.14 -5.31
C LYS A 219 1.99 39.68 -4.17
N LEU A 220 2.28 38.86 -3.15
CA LEU A 220 3.17 39.24 -2.05
C LEU A 220 4.59 39.52 -2.55
N ARG A 221 5.12 38.68 -3.44
CA ARG A 221 6.44 38.90 -4.06
C ARG A 221 6.48 40.22 -4.84
N ASP A 222 5.44 40.53 -5.59
CA ASP A 222 5.35 41.78 -6.35
C ASP A 222 5.24 43.01 -5.42
N HIS A 223 4.50 42.89 -4.31
CA HIS A 223 4.46 43.93 -3.26
C HIS A 223 5.83 44.17 -2.64
N ILE A 224 6.56 43.09 -2.31
CA ILE A 224 7.93 43.20 -1.76
C ILE A 224 8.86 43.87 -2.78
N ARG A 225 8.77 43.53 -4.07
CA ARG A 225 9.58 44.20 -5.12
C ARG A 225 9.25 45.69 -5.19
N THR A 226 7.96 46.04 -5.13
CA THR A 226 7.51 47.43 -5.21
C THR A 226 7.99 48.25 -4.01
N LEU A 227 7.85 47.70 -2.80
CA LEU A 227 8.35 48.33 -1.58
C LEU A 227 9.86 48.51 -1.61
N LYS A 228 10.62 47.50 -2.05
CA LYS A 228 12.08 47.61 -2.24
C LYS A 228 12.44 48.74 -3.20
N ALA A 229 11.77 48.83 -4.35
CA ALA A 229 11.99 49.91 -5.30
C ALA A 229 11.66 51.30 -4.73
N GLN A 230 10.62 51.41 -3.89
CA GLN A 230 10.31 52.66 -3.18
C GLN A 230 11.40 53.02 -2.16
N PHE A 231 11.89 52.04 -1.39
CA PHE A 231 13.01 52.24 -0.46
C PHE A 231 14.28 52.70 -1.17
N ASP A 232 14.64 52.08 -2.30
CA ASP A 232 15.84 52.47 -3.08
C ASP A 232 15.72 53.90 -3.64
N ARG A 233 14.53 54.30 -4.08
CA ARG A 233 14.24 55.68 -4.52
C ARG A 233 14.33 56.70 -3.38
N LEU A 234 13.87 56.35 -2.19
CA LEU A 234 14.01 57.21 -1.02
C LEU A 234 15.47 57.30 -0.56
N ARG A 235 16.19 56.18 -0.57
CA ARG A 235 17.61 56.12 -0.20
C ARG A 235 18.48 56.99 -1.12
N SER A 236 18.27 56.91 -2.43
CA SER A 236 18.97 57.73 -3.43
C SER A 236 18.61 59.22 -3.38
N ARG A 237 17.54 59.62 -2.68
CA ARG A 237 17.16 61.02 -2.47
C ARG A 237 17.78 61.65 -1.22
N VAL A 238 18.25 60.83 -0.29
CA VAL A 238 18.82 61.25 1.00
C VAL A 238 20.36 61.25 0.97
N THR A 239 20.96 60.69 -0.08
CA THR A 239 22.41 60.72 -0.34
C THR A 239 22.72 61.77 -1.40
#